data_AF-A0A1F2Y0Q6-F1
#
_entry.id   AF-A0A1F2Y0Q6-F1
#
_cell.length_a   1.000
_cell.length_b   1.000
_cell.length_c   1.000
_cell.angle_alpha   90.00
_cell.angle_beta   90.00
_cell.angle_gamma   90.00
#
_symmetry.space_group_name_H-M   'P 1'
#
loop_
_entity.id
_entity.type
_entity.pdbx_description
1 polymer ?
#
loop_
_entity_poly.entity_id
_entity_poly.type
_entity_poly.pdbx_seq_one_letter_code
_entity_poly.pdbx_strand_id
1 'polypeptide(L)'
;MFVFFAFIIWFWILITVFADIFRRRDTSGFGKVLWCIFVIVLPYLGVFIYLIANHEGMAERNIKQAKAQQAQMDDYVKSVAGSGGAAAEIEKAKGLLDSGAISQAEFDSIKAKALA
;
A
#
# COMPACT_ATOMS: atom_id res chain seq x y z
N MET A 1 17.32 31.33 20.59
CA MET A 1 16.16 30.47 20.30
C MET A 1 16.43 29.48 19.15
N PHE A 2 16.85 29.93 17.96
CA PHE A 2 17.13 29.03 16.82
C PHE A 2 18.18 27.94 17.09
N VAL A 3 19.31 28.28 17.72
CA VAL A 3 20.38 27.32 18.05
C VAL A 3 19.88 26.22 18.98
N PHE A 4 19.06 26.57 19.97
CA PHE A 4 18.45 25.62 20.91
C PHE A 4 17.46 24.69 20.19
N PHE A 5 16.64 25.24 19.29
CA PHE A 5 15.74 24.45 18.46
C PHE A 5 16.49 23.47 17.54
N ALA A 6 17.55 23.95 16.87
CA ALA A 6 18.40 23.11 16.03
C ALA A 6 19.08 22.00 16.83
N PHE A 7 19.50 22.29 18.07
CA PHE A 7 20.06 21.29 18.99
C PHE A 7 19.04 20.21 19.37
N ILE A 8 17.79 20.58 19.67
CA ILE A 8 16.73 19.60 19.96
C ILE A 8 16.47 18.71 18.73
N ILE A 9 16.32 19.31 17.55
CA ILE A 9 16.13 18.56 16.30
C ILE A 9 17.31 17.62 16.05
N TRP A 10 18.53 18.07 16.33
CA TRP A 10 19.72 17.26 16.17
C TRP A 10 19.68 15.98 17.03
N PHE A 11 19.35 16.11 18.32
CA PHE A 11 19.17 14.95 19.20
C PHE A 11 18.00 14.08 18.76
N TRP A 12 16.91 14.68 18.30
CA TRP A 12 15.77 13.96 17.77
C TRP A 12 16.18 13.08 16.58
N ILE A 13 16.95 13.63 15.64
CA ILE A 13 17.47 12.90 14.47
C ILE A 13 18.41 11.75 14.90
N LEU A 14 19.27 11.97 15.89
CA LEU A 14 20.12 10.90 16.41
C LEU A 14 19.27 9.74 16.96
N ILE A 15 18.28 10.05 17.80
CA ILE A 15 17.40 9.03 18.39
C ILE A 15 16.62 8.28 17.30
N THR A 16 16.10 8.98 16.28
CA THR A 16 15.37 8.32 15.19
C THR A 16 16.28 7.42 14.36
N VAL A 17 17.53 7.81 14.10
CA VAL A 17 18.52 6.97 13.41
C VAL A 17 18.83 5.72 14.24
N PHE A 18 19.08 5.86 15.55
CA PHE A 18 19.28 4.69 16.42
C PHE A 18 18.06 3.77 16.41
N ALA A 19 16.85 4.31 16.59
CA ALA A 19 15.62 3.51 16.57
C ALA A 19 15.45 2.76 15.24
N ASP A 20 15.79 3.39 14.11
CA ASP A 20 15.71 2.76 12.80
C ASP A 20 16.74 1.63 12.63
N ILE A 21 17.99 1.83 13.09
CA ILE A 21 19.04 0.79 13.11
C ILE A 21 18.53 -0.45 13.85
N PHE A 22 17.89 -0.27 15.01
CA PHE A 22 17.37 -1.39 15.80
C PHE A 22 16.14 -2.04 15.16
N ARG A 23 15.24 -1.25 14.57
CA ARG A 23 14.00 -1.72 13.93
C ARG A 23 14.27 -2.57 12.69
N ARG A 24 15.37 -2.31 12.00
CA ARG A 24 15.79 -3.07 10.81
C ARG A 24 16.20 -4.50 11.18
N ARG A 25 15.47 -5.47 10.60
CA ARG A 25 15.67 -6.91 10.82
C ARG A 25 16.61 -7.54 9.79
N ASP A 26 16.93 -6.80 8.74
CA ASP A 26 17.85 -7.12 7.66
C ASP A 26 19.34 -6.94 8.04
N THR A 27 19.63 -6.14 9.08
CA THR A 27 21.00 -5.89 9.54
C THR A 27 21.40 -6.84 10.68
N SER A 28 22.55 -7.51 10.55
CA SER A 28 23.11 -8.36 11.62
C SER A 28 23.40 -7.56 12.90
N GLY A 29 23.37 -8.23 14.05
CA GLY A 29 23.61 -7.58 15.35
C GLY A 29 24.96 -6.84 15.40
N PHE A 30 26.00 -7.41 14.79
CA PHE A 30 27.32 -6.77 14.67
C PHE A 30 27.29 -5.51 13.79
N GLY A 31 26.55 -5.54 12.68
CA GLY A 31 26.36 -4.36 11.82
C GLY A 31 25.67 -3.20 12.55
N LYS A 32 24.72 -3.50 13.44
CA LYS A 32 24.07 -2.49 14.29
C LYS A 32 25.06 -1.83 15.25
N VAL A 33 25.90 -2.63 15.92
CA VAL A 33 26.91 -2.13 16.87
C VAL A 33 27.92 -1.22 16.18
N LEU A 34 28.44 -1.65 15.03
CA LEU A 34 29.39 -0.84 14.24
C LEU A 34 28.76 0.49 13.82
N TRP A 35 27.49 0.47 13.39
CA TRP A 35 26.78 1.70 13.04
C TRP A 35 26.60 2.64 14.23
N CYS A 36 26.24 2.10 15.39
CA CYS A 36 26.09 2.91 16.60
C CYS A 36 27.41 3.60 16.97
N ILE A 37 28.53 2.86 16.95
CA ILE A 37 29.85 3.44 17.23
C ILE A 37 30.18 4.53 16.22
N PHE A 38 29.96 4.28 14.93
CA PHE A 38 30.28 5.26 13.89
C PHE A 38 29.45 6.55 14.03
N VAL A 39 28.15 6.45 14.34
CA VAL A 39 27.29 7.62 14.60
C VAL A 39 27.71 8.35 15.87
N ILE A 40 28.22 7.68 16.90
CA ILE A 40 28.69 8.37 18.12
C ILE A 40 29.99 9.15 17.87
N VAL A 41 30.94 8.54 17.16
CA VAL A 41 32.27 9.14 16.92
C VAL A 41 32.18 10.25 15.87
N LEU A 42 31.38 10.06 14.83
CA LEU A 42 31.21 11.00 13.72
C LEU A 42 29.72 11.26 13.48
N PRO A 43 29.02 12.05 14.31
CA PRO A 43 27.55 12.06 14.29
C PRO A 43 26.96 12.70 13.02
N TYR A 44 27.55 13.77 12.49
CA TYR A 44 27.13 14.33 11.20
C TYR A 44 27.38 13.36 10.04
N LEU A 45 28.57 12.79 9.96
CA LEU A 45 28.93 11.88 8.89
C LEU A 45 28.16 10.56 8.98
N GLY A 46 27.97 10.03 10.19
CA GLY A 46 27.24 8.83 10.50
C GLY A 46 25.78 8.93 10.12
N VAL A 47 25.11 10.02 10.50
CA VAL A 47 23.72 10.25 10.10
C VAL A 47 23.60 10.36 8.58
N PHE A 48 24.47 11.12 7.90
CA PHE A 48 24.36 11.28 6.46
C PHE A 48 24.66 10.00 5.68
N ILE A 49 25.72 9.28 6.02
CA ILE A 49 26.02 8.00 5.37
C ILE A 49 24.92 6.98 5.69
N TYR A 50 24.40 6.96 6.92
CA TYR A 50 23.28 6.09 7.27
C TYR A 50 22.05 6.37 6.40
N LEU A 51 21.69 7.64 6.21
CA LEU A 51 20.56 8.02 5.36
C LEU A 51 20.77 7.61 3.90
N ILE A 52 21.98 7.83 3.35
CA ILE A 52 22.30 7.44 1.96
C ILE A 52 22.31 5.93 1.79
N ALA A 53 23.01 5.20 2.66
CA ALA A 53 23.13 3.75 2.56
C ALA A 53 21.78 3.04 2.78
N ASN A 54 20.84 3.67 3.48
CA ASN A 54 19.60 3.03 3.92
C ASN A 54 18.33 3.75 3.43
N HIS A 55 18.46 4.56 2.38
CA HIS A 55 17.35 5.28 1.75
C HIS A 55 16.34 4.35 1.05
N GLU A 56 16.76 3.13 0.67
CA GLU A 56 16.03 2.22 -0.23
C GLU A 56 14.73 1.64 0.35
N GLY A 57 14.42 1.86 1.62
CA GLY A 57 13.23 1.30 2.24
C GLY A 57 11.90 1.93 1.82
N MET A 58 11.86 3.20 1.41
CA MET A 58 10.58 3.91 1.26
C MET A 58 10.00 3.84 -0.15
N ALA A 59 10.81 4.02 -1.19
CA ALA A 59 10.31 3.98 -2.56
C ALA A 59 9.86 2.57 -2.97
N GLU A 60 10.64 1.56 -2.60
CA GLU A 60 10.42 0.20 -3.07
C GLU A 60 9.30 -0.53 -2.30
N ARG A 61 9.15 -0.24 -0.99
CA ARG A 61 8.03 -0.78 -0.20
C ARG A 61 6.71 -0.13 -0.57
N ASN A 62 6.68 1.16 -0.90
CA ASN A 62 5.46 1.82 -1.36
C ASN A 62 4.98 1.22 -2.68
N ILE A 63 5.89 0.96 -3.63
CA ILE A 63 5.54 0.29 -4.89
C ILE A 63 5.08 -1.15 -4.64
N LYS A 64 5.76 -1.90 -3.77
CA LYS A 64 5.40 -3.29 -3.46
C LYS A 64 4.06 -3.40 -2.72
N GLN A 65 3.79 -2.51 -1.77
CA GLN A 65 2.52 -2.43 -1.06
C GLN A 65 1.39 -1.97 -1.98
N ALA A 66 1.61 -0.95 -2.81
CA ALA A 66 0.63 -0.50 -3.80
C ALA A 66 0.28 -1.63 -4.79
N LYS A 67 1.29 -2.35 -5.31
CA LYS A 67 1.05 -3.53 -6.16
C LYS A 67 0.28 -4.64 -5.45
N ALA A 68 0.61 -4.93 -4.18
CA ALA A 68 -0.10 -5.95 -3.40
C ALA A 68 -1.57 -5.56 -3.13
N GLN A 69 -1.82 -4.29 -2.83
CA GLN A 69 -3.18 -3.76 -2.65
C GLN A 69 -3.98 -3.77 -3.95
N GLN A 70 -3.34 -3.43 -5.06
CA GLN A 70 -3.98 -3.45 -6.38
C GLN A 70 -4.34 -4.88 -6.80
N ALA A 71 -3.46 -5.85 -6.57
CA ALA A 71 -3.77 -7.26 -6.84
C ALA A 71 -4.96 -7.78 -6.02
N GLN A 72 -5.05 -7.42 -4.73
CA GLN A 72 -6.20 -7.78 -3.90
C GLN A 72 -7.51 -7.11 -4.36
N MET A 73 -7.43 -5.85 -4.80
CA MET A 73 -8.57 -5.13 -5.35
C MET A 73 -9.04 -5.77 -6.66
N ASP A 74 -8.11 -6.10 -7.56
CA ASP A 74 -8.41 -6.74 -8.84
C ASP A 74 -9.06 -8.12 -8.65
N ASP A 75 -8.58 -8.92 -7.70
CA ASP A 75 -9.17 -10.21 -7.35
C ASP A 75 -10.57 -10.04 -6.73
N TYR A 76 -10.76 -9.05 -5.86
CA TYR A 76 -12.08 -8.73 -5.29
C TYR A 76 -13.06 -8.29 -6.38
N VAL A 77 -12.65 -7.37 -7.27
CA VAL A 77 -13.47 -6.91 -8.40
C VAL A 77 -13.81 -8.07 -9.33
N LYS A 78 -12.86 -8.96 -9.66
CA LYS A 78 -13.15 -10.19 -10.42
C LYS A 78 -14.12 -11.12 -9.72
N SER A 79 -14.01 -11.28 -8.39
CA SER A 79 -14.92 -12.14 -7.62
C SER A 79 -16.35 -11.59 -7.57
N VAL A 80 -16.51 -10.27 -7.47
CA VAL A 80 -17.81 -9.60 -7.41
C VAL A 80 -18.42 -9.45 -8.81
N ALA A 81 -17.63 -9.03 -9.80
CA ALA A 81 -18.09 -8.89 -11.18
C ALA A 81 -18.31 -10.25 -11.88
N GLY A 82 -17.51 -11.26 -11.55
CA GLY A 82 -17.67 -12.64 -12.04
C GLY A 82 -18.89 -13.37 -11.49
N SER A 83 -19.50 -12.87 -10.42
CA SER A 83 -20.72 -13.45 -9.81
C SER A 83 -22.03 -13.03 -10.47
N GLY A 84 -21.98 -12.12 -11.44
CA GLY A 84 -23.18 -11.48 -12.00
C GLY A 84 -23.23 -11.36 -13.51
N GLY A 85 -22.37 -12.09 -14.26
CA GLY A 85 -22.29 -12.01 -15.72
C GLY A 85 -23.64 -12.14 -16.43
N ALA A 86 -23.66 -11.94 -17.76
CA ALA A 86 -24.86 -11.87 -18.60
C ALA A 86 -26.06 -12.73 -18.16
N ALA A 87 -25.82 -14.00 -17.81
CA ALA A 87 -26.85 -14.94 -17.33
C ALA A 87 -27.56 -14.50 -16.03
N ALA A 88 -26.84 -13.98 -15.03
CA ALA A 88 -27.42 -13.53 -13.77
C ALA A 88 -28.17 -12.19 -13.91
N GLU A 89 -27.72 -11.33 -14.82
CA GLU A 89 -28.42 -10.09 -15.18
C GLU A 89 -29.74 -10.40 -15.92
N ILE A 90 -29.72 -11.39 -16.82
CA ILE A 90 -30.92 -11.92 -17.50
C ILE A 90 -31.87 -12.61 -16.51
N GLU A 91 -31.36 -13.37 -15.54
CA GLU A 91 -32.16 -14.03 -14.51
C GLU A 91 -32.89 -13.01 -13.61
N LYS A 92 -32.20 -11.96 -13.17
CA LYS A 92 -32.84 -10.85 -12.42
C LYS A 92 -33.87 -10.10 -13.26
N ALA A 93 -33.56 -9.84 -14.53
CA ALA A 93 -34.51 -9.20 -15.44
C ALA A 93 -35.78 -10.05 -15.63
N LYS A 94 -35.64 -11.37 -15.68
CA LYS A 94 -36.79 -12.29 -15.76
C LYS A 94 -37.65 -12.23 -14.49
N GLY A 95 -37.02 -12.18 -13.31
CA GLY A 95 -37.74 -12.01 -12.05
C GLY A 95 -38.58 -10.72 -12.00
N LEU A 96 -38.07 -9.62 -12.56
CA LEU A 96 -38.81 -8.35 -12.66
C LEU A 96 -39.98 -8.41 -13.65
N LEU A 97 -39.83 -9.18 -14.73
CA LEU A 97 -40.91 -9.43 -15.70
C LEU A 97 -42.01 -10.27 -15.06
N ASP A 98 -41.63 -11.35 -14.35
CA ASP A 98 -42.56 -12.26 -13.68
C ASP A 98 -43.30 -11.55 -12.52
N SER A 99 -42.68 -10.55 -11.88
CA SER A 99 -43.32 -9.68 -10.89
C SER A 99 -44.18 -8.57 -11.50
N GLY A 100 -44.19 -8.43 -12.83
CA GLY A 100 -44.88 -7.35 -13.54
C GLY A 100 -44.27 -5.96 -13.33
N ALA A 101 -43.04 -5.87 -12.83
CA ALA A 101 -42.34 -4.60 -12.59
C ALA A 101 -41.77 -3.99 -13.88
N ILE A 102 -41.55 -4.82 -14.91
CA ILE A 102 -41.15 -4.41 -16.24
C ILE A 102 -42.00 -5.12 -17.29
N SER A 103 -42.09 -4.53 -18.47
CA SER A 103 -42.74 -5.11 -19.65
C SER A 103 -41.82 -6.05 -20.42
N GLN A 104 -42.39 -6.89 -21.28
CA GLN A 104 -41.65 -7.80 -22.14
C GLN A 104 -40.62 -7.08 -23.03
N ALA A 105 -40.96 -5.90 -23.55
CA ALA A 105 -40.07 -5.09 -24.38
C ALA A 105 -38.85 -4.55 -23.60
N GLU A 106 -39.04 -4.21 -22.32
CA GLU A 106 -37.96 -3.78 -21.44
C GLU A 106 -37.04 -4.94 -21.06
N PHE A 107 -37.61 -6.13 -20.82
CA PHE A 107 -36.82 -7.35 -20.61
C PHE A 107 -35.94 -7.70 -21.82
N ASP A 108 -36.50 -7.65 -23.03
CA ASP A 108 -35.76 -7.99 -24.26
C ASP A 108 -34.60 -7.00 -24.53
N SER A 109 -34.80 -5.72 -24.19
CA SER A 109 -33.74 -4.69 -24.23
C SER A 109 -32.59 -4.98 -23.26
N ILE A 110 -32.92 -5.35 -22.02
CA ILE A 110 -31.92 -5.72 -21.00
C ILE A 110 -31.16 -6.99 -21.41
N LYS A 111 -31.86 -7.99 -21.93
CA LYS A 111 -31.26 -9.24 -22.42
C LYS A 111 -30.30 -9.00 -23.59
N ALA A 112 -30.68 -8.16 -24.55
CA ALA A 112 -29.81 -7.81 -25.67
C ALA A 112 -28.53 -7.07 -25.21
N LYS A 113 -28.65 -6.21 -24.20
CA LYS A 113 -27.53 -5.46 -23.64
C LYS A 113 -26.58 -6.34 -22.80
N ALA A 114 -27.12 -7.33 -22.09
CA ALA A 114 -26.33 -8.27 -21.30
C ALA A 114 -25.56 -9.29 -22.16
N LEU A 115 -26.05 -9.59 -23.37
CA LEU A 115 -25.43 -10.53 -24.31
C LEU A 115 -24.41 -9.89 -25.29
N ALA A 116 -24.27 -8.56 -25.25
CA ALA A 116 -23.35 -7.78 -26.09
C ALA A 116 -21.97 -7.64 -25.43
#